data_AF-A0A7J5WX36-F1
#
_entry.id   AF-A0A7J5WX36-F1
#
_cell.length_a   1.000
_cell.length_b   1.000
_cell.length_c   1.000
_cell.angle_alpha   90.00
_cell.angle_beta   90.00
_cell.angle_gamma   90.00
#
_symmetry.space_group_name_H-M   'P 1'
#
loop_
_entity.id
_entity.type
_entity.pdbx_description
1 polymer ?
#
loop_
_entity_poly.entity_id
_entity_poly.type
_entity_poly.pdbx_seq_one_letter_code
_entity_poly.pdbx_strand_id
1 'polypeptide(L)'
;MTSGVNSSNVDTAVPKYLTTLLDDLDQTWGGWFGELGWGDPAPGRALIESGTSFATECIDEDGASNRIPSDEANAFFCGVDEEPNGDGQETEGSIVLPVDTFAAIWDGNVFGVPSPIVGDFTAAIVVAHEYGHNVVFRMAEAFGIPERRLPQGKNSELIADCLASNWAATAYQRDALGAKEILQVATLLPIIGDTGGAMGHGSATERARALTIGLTGPQFNRQGQPVDCLQRYWPEFFEVG
;
A
#
# COMPACT_ATOMS: atom_id res chain seq x y z
N MET A 1 8.79 -10.49 -8.91
CA MET A 1 8.49 -11.42 -7.80
C MET A 1 7.32 -12.32 -8.17
N THR A 2 7.44 -13.64 -8.01
CA THR A 2 6.34 -14.60 -8.23
C THR A 2 6.10 -15.40 -6.94
N SER A 3 4.87 -15.48 -6.47
CA SER A 3 4.49 -16.07 -5.18
C SER A 3 4.56 -17.60 -5.18
N GLY A 4 4.28 -18.25 -6.33
CA GLY A 4 4.10 -19.70 -6.40
C GLY A 4 2.89 -20.22 -5.62
N VAL A 5 1.97 -19.33 -5.21
CA VAL A 5 0.76 -19.68 -4.46
C VAL A 5 -0.18 -20.51 -5.34
N ASN A 6 -0.71 -21.56 -4.74
CA ASN A 6 -1.76 -22.40 -5.28
C ASN A 6 -2.56 -23.04 -4.12
N SER A 7 -3.64 -23.73 -4.45
CA SER A 7 -4.53 -24.32 -3.45
C SER A 7 -3.87 -25.34 -2.49
N SER A 8 -2.67 -25.85 -2.81
CA SER A 8 -1.96 -26.82 -1.95
C SER A 8 -0.96 -26.19 -0.98
N ASN A 9 -0.64 -24.91 -1.13
CA ASN A 9 0.38 -24.24 -0.31
C ASN A 9 0.00 -22.84 0.19
N VAL A 10 -1.24 -22.39 -0.05
CA VAL A 10 -1.70 -21.01 0.21
C VAL A 10 -1.38 -20.53 1.64
N ASP A 11 -1.61 -21.37 2.65
CA ASP A 11 -1.37 -21.06 4.07
C ASP A 11 0.10 -20.72 4.40
N THR A 12 1.04 -21.19 3.58
CA THR A 12 2.48 -20.95 3.77
C THR A 12 3.07 -20.00 2.75
N ALA A 13 2.55 -20.03 1.52
CA ALA A 13 3.06 -19.25 0.41
C ALA A 13 2.59 -17.79 0.50
N VAL A 14 1.38 -17.53 1.02
CA VAL A 14 0.86 -16.17 1.17
C VAL A 14 1.64 -15.37 2.22
N PRO A 15 1.81 -15.83 3.48
CA PRO A 15 2.63 -15.09 4.45
C PRO A 15 4.03 -14.81 3.92
N LYS A 16 4.68 -15.83 3.33
CA LYS A 16 6.02 -15.68 2.73
C LYS A 16 6.04 -14.63 1.62
N TYR A 17 5.03 -14.60 0.77
CA TYR A 17 4.91 -13.62 -0.30
C TYR A 17 4.74 -12.21 0.26
N LEU A 18 3.86 -12.02 1.25
CA LEU A 18 3.64 -10.73 1.90
C LEU A 18 4.91 -10.22 2.59
N THR A 19 5.64 -11.09 3.31
CA THR A 19 6.95 -10.74 3.89
C THR A 19 7.96 -10.33 2.82
N THR A 20 8.11 -11.11 1.75
CA THR A 20 9.06 -10.80 0.66
C THR A 20 8.73 -9.45 0.00
N LEU A 21 7.44 -9.15 -0.12
CA LEU A 21 6.96 -7.90 -0.68
C LEU A 21 7.28 -6.70 0.22
N LEU A 22 7.03 -6.82 1.52
CA LEU A 22 7.41 -5.79 2.50
C LEU A 22 8.93 -5.58 2.50
N ASP A 23 9.74 -6.63 2.38
CA ASP A 23 11.20 -6.49 2.29
C ASP A 23 11.66 -5.71 1.04
N ASP A 24 11.02 -5.90 -0.12
CA ASP A 24 11.33 -5.13 -1.32
C ASP A 24 10.85 -3.66 -1.23
N LEU A 25 9.72 -3.43 -0.55
CA LEU A 25 9.22 -2.08 -0.24
C LEU A 25 10.18 -1.34 0.70
N ASP A 26 10.60 -1.97 1.80
CA ASP A 26 11.60 -1.45 2.74
C ASP A 26 12.90 -1.11 2.00
N GLN A 27 13.40 -2.01 1.16
CA GLN A 27 14.61 -1.75 0.38
C GLN A 27 14.45 -0.56 -0.56
N THR A 28 13.30 -0.47 -1.25
CA THR A 28 13.08 0.57 -2.26
C THR A 28 12.89 1.94 -1.63
N TRP A 29 12.03 2.04 -0.62
CA TRP A 29 11.78 3.30 0.06
C TRP A 29 12.92 3.68 1.00
N GLY A 30 13.55 2.71 1.68
CA GLY A 30 14.75 2.92 2.49
C GLY A 30 15.93 3.45 1.67
N GLY A 31 16.12 2.95 0.44
CA GLY A 31 17.08 3.51 -0.50
C GLY A 31 16.81 4.99 -0.80
N TRP A 32 15.56 5.33 -1.11
CA TRP A 32 15.16 6.71 -1.43
C TRP A 32 15.28 7.66 -0.22
N PHE A 33 14.79 7.25 0.96
CA PHE A 33 14.93 8.03 2.20
C PHE A 33 16.40 8.20 2.59
N GLY A 34 17.22 7.15 2.41
CA GLY A 34 18.66 7.18 2.66
C GLY A 34 19.40 8.17 1.77
N GLU A 35 19.09 8.21 0.47
CA GLU A 35 19.66 9.19 -0.47
C GLU A 35 19.35 10.65 -0.07
N LEU A 36 18.18 10.88 0.53
CA LEU A 36 17.72 12.21 0.95
C LEU A 36 18.06 12.55 2.40
N GLY A 37 18.59 11.59 3.16
CA GLY A 37 18.94 11.76 4.58
C GLY A 37 17.72 11.87 5.50
N TRP A 38 16.60 11.23 5.16
CA TRP A 38 15.32 11.32 5.89
C TRP A 38 15.14 10.26 6.98
N GLY A 39 16.11 9.35 7.13
CA GLY A 39 16.06 8.26 8.11
C GLY A 39 15.56 6.95 7.50
N ASP A 40 15.07 6.06 8.36
CA ASP A 40 14.54 4.75 7.97
C ASP A 40 13.00 4.82 7.86
N PRO A 41 12.41 4.52 6.69
CA PRO A 41 10.97 4.53 6.53
C PRO A 41 10.30 3.20 6.89
N ALA A 42 11.01 2.16 7.33
CA ALA A 42 10.41 0.86 7.58
C ALA A 42 9.23 0.96 8.59
N PRO A 43 8.07 0.36 8.31
CA PRO A 43 6.94 0.31 9.24
C PRO A 43 7.05 -0.88 10.18
N GLY A 44 6.29 -0.84 11.28
CA GLY A 44 5.87 -2.05 11.98
C GLY A 44 5.05 -2.96 11.06
N ARG A 45 5.10 -4.27 11.27
CA ARG A 45 4.48 -5.25 10.37
C ARG A 45 3.61 -6.24 11.16
N ALA A 46 2.29 -6.16 10.97
CA ALA A 46 1.34 -7.11 11.54
C ALA A 46 0.75 -8.01 10.45
N LEU A 47 1.28 -9.21 10.27
CA LEU A 47 0.64 -10.25 9.46
C LEU A 47 -0.27 -11.07 10.38
N ILE A 48 -1.58 -10.90 10.25
CA ILE A 48 -2.55 -11.59 11.11
C ILE A 48 -2.62 -13.05 10.67
N GLU A 49 -2.01 -13.94 11.46
CA GLU A 49 -1.96 -15.38 11.17
C GLU A 49 -3.36 -15.98 11.07
N SER A 50 -3.53 -16.99 10.22
CA SER A 50 -4.80 -17.67 10.01
C SER A 50 -5.43 -18.14 11.33
N GLY A 51 -6.70 -17.78 11.54
CA GLY A 51 -7.46 -18.11 12.75
C GLY A 51 -7.12 -17.25 13.99
N THR A 52 -6.32 -16.20 13.84
CA THR A 52 -5.96 -15.27 14.91
C THR A 52 -6.61 -13.90 14.72
N SER A 53 -6.34 -12.97 15.65
CA SER A 53 -6.77 -11.57 15.54
C SER A 53 -5.67 -10.65 16.04
N PHE A 54 -5.54 -9.49 15.42
CA PHE A 54 -4.64 -8.41 15.79
C PHE A 54 -5.40 -7.33 16.58
N ALA A 55 -4.81 -6.77 17.62
CA ALA A 55 -5.41 -5.66 18.36
C ALA A 55 -4.78 -4.33 17.91
N THR A 56 -5.57 -3.44 17.33
CA THR A 56 -5.12 -2.13 16.83
C THR A 56 -5.59 -0.99 17.75
N GLU A 57 -4.80 0.07 17.83
CA GLU A 57 -5.16 1.36 18.45
C GLU A 57 -5.77 2.33 17.42
N CYS A 58 -5.74 2.01 16.14
CA CYS A 58 -6.55 2.71 15.15
C CYS A 58 -8.02 2.32 15.30
N ILE A 59 -8.75 3.12 16.07
CA ILE A 59 -10.19 2.99 16.24
C ILE A 59 -10.88 3.79 15.14
N ASP A 60 -11.82 3.18 14.44
CA ASP A 60 -12.75 3.90 13.58
C ASP A 60 -13.69 4.80 14.42
N GLU A 61 -14.24 5.85 13.80
CA GLU A 61 -15.12 6.82 14.46
C GLU A 61 -16.38 6.18 15.10
N ASP A 62 -16.70 4.94 14.73
CA ASP A 62 -17.85 4.17 15.21
C ASP A 62 -17.54 3.28 16.43
N GLY A 63 -16.29 3.23 16.91
CA GLY A 63 -15.91 2.46 18.09
C GLY A 63 -16.06 0.95 17.89
N ALA A 64 -15.80 0.46 16.68
CA ALA A 64 -15.85 -0.96 16.37
C ALA A 64 -14.79 -1.73 17.18
N SER A 65 -14.84 -3.06 17.07
CA SER A 65 -13.89 -3.92 17.76
C SER A 65 -12.47 -3.53 17.34
N ASN A 66 -11.64 -3.19 18.32
CA ASN A 66 -10.22 -2.96 18.12
C ASN A 66 -9.45 -4.25 17.78
N ARG A 67 -10.17 -5.35 17.49
CA ARG A 67 -9.60 -6.65 17.11
C ARG A 67 -9.98 -6.98 15.68
N ILE A 68 -8.97 -7.04 14.84
CA ILE A 68 -9.08 -7.36 13.42
C ILE A 68 -8.81 -8.86 13.25
N PRO A 69 -9.77 -9.67 12.77
CA PRO A 69 -9.53 -11.08 12.49
C PRO A 69 -8.70 -11.29 11.21
N SER A 70 -8.14 -12.49 11.04
CA SER A 70 -7.31 -12.84 9.87
C SER A 70 -8.06 -12.87 8.54
N ASP A 71 -9.40 -12.88 8.57
CA ASP A 71 -10.32 -12.85 7.42
C ASP A 71 -11.05 -11.51 7.26
N GLU A 72 -10.63 -10.47 7.98
CA GLU A 72 -11.19 -9.12 7.81
C GLU A 72 -11.01 -8.67 6.36
N ALA A 73 -12.09 -8.23 5.72
CA ALA A 73 -12.07 -7.79 4.32
C ALA A 73 -11.43 -6.39 4.16
N ASN A 74 -10.26 -6.19 4.76
CA ASN A 74 -9.51 -4.95 4.75
C ASN A 74 -8.00 -5.21 4.84
N ALA A 75 -7.20 -4.23 4.46
CA ALA A 75 -5.79 -4.09 4.82
C ALA A 75 -5.58 -2.61 5.10
N PHE A 76 -4.74 -2.25 6.07
CA PHE A 76 -4.60 -0.85 6.45
C PHE A 76 -3.23 -0.53 7.02
N PHE A 77 -2.84 0.73 6.88
CA PHE A 77 -1.80 1.35 7.69
C PHE A 77 -2.43 2.06 8.91
N CYS A 78 -1.83 1.86 10.08
CA CYS A 78 -2.18 2.58 11.29
C CYS A 78 -0.98 3.35 11.84
N GLY A 79 -1.09 4.68 11.90
CA GLY A 79 -0.01 5.56 12.34
C GLY A 79 0.33 5.49 13.83
N VAL A 80 -0.53 4.86 14.66
CA VAL A 80 -0.36 4.79 16.12
C VAL A 80 -0.07 3.38 16.63
N ASP A 81 -0.24 2.36 15.80
CA ASP A 81 0.13 0.98 16.16
C ASP A 81 1.66 0.86 16.21
N GLU A 82 2.17 0.21 17.25
CA GLU A 82 3.58 -0.10 17.43
C GLU A 82 3.80 -1.60 17.29
N GLU A 83 4.51 -2.00 16.22
CA GLU A 83 4.83 -3.40 15.95
C GLU A 83 6.29 -3.54 15.48
N PRO A 84 6.88 -4.75 15.56
CA PRO A 84 8.20 -5.00 15.03
C PRO A 84 8.26 -4.78 13.51
N ASN A 85 9.28 -4.07 13.05
CA ASN A 85 9.61 -3.95 11.63
C ASN A 85 10.33 -5.21 11.10
N GLY A 86 10.80 -5.18 9.85
CA GLY A 86 11.51 -6.31 9.22
C GLY A 86 12.79 -6.76 9.94
N ASP A 87 13.43 -5.87 10.68
CA ASP A 87 14.62 -6.13 11.49
C ASP A 87 14.29 -6.51 12.96
N GLY A 88 13.00 -6.56 13.31
CA GLY A 88 12.52 -6.87 14.65
C GLY A 88 12.60 -5.71 15.64
N GLN A 89 12.73 -4.47 15.16
CA GLN A 89 12.68 -3.27 15.99
C GLN A 89 11.24 -2.76 16.12
N GLU A 90 10.78 -2.55 17.35
CA GLU A 90 9.48 -1.91 17.62
C GLU A 90 9.43 -0.52 17.00
N THR A 91 8.35 -0.28 16.25
CA THR A 91 8.24 0.86 15.35
C THR A 91 6.81 1.37 15.31
N GLU A 92 6.61 2.65 15.68
CA GLU A 92 5.34 3.35 15.53
C GLU A 92 4.99 3.51 14.05
N GLY A 93 3.73 3.25 13.70
CA GLY A 93 3.25 3.22 12.32
C GLY A 93 3.37 1.81 11.75
N SER A 94 2.25 1.07 11.73
CA SER A 94 2.23 -0.34 11.36
C SER A 94 1.34 -0.63 10.15
N ILE A 95 1.80 -1.53 9.28
CA ILE A 95 1.00 -2.10 8.20
C ILE A 95 0.37 -3.41 8.69
N VAL A 96 -0.95 -3.51 8.60
CA VAL A 96 -1.74 -4.64 9.09
C VAL A 96 -2.33 -5.41 7.91
N LEU A 97 -1.97 -6.69 7.79
CA LEU A 97 -2.31 -7.57 6.67
C LEU A 97 -3.01 -8.85 7.16
N PRO A 98 -4.34 -8.98 7.00
CA PRO A 98 -5.06 -10.21 7.30
C PRO A 98 -4.74 -11.32 6.30
N VAL A 99 -4.04 -12.38 6.73
CA VAL A 99 -3.50 -13.40 5.82
C VAL A 99 -4.59 -14.16 5.06
N ASP A 100 -5.72 -14.49 5.69
CA ASP A 100 -6.78 -15.26 5.02
C ASP A 100 -7.48 -14.41 3.96
N THR A 101 -7.59 -13.11 4.18
CA THR A 101 -8.10 -12.16 3.18
C THR A 101 -7.18 -12.06 1.97
N PHE A 102 -5.86 -12.02 2.19
CA PHE A 102 -4.91 -12.08 1.09
C PHE A 102 -4.92 -13.44 0.38
N ALA A 103 -5.08 -14.55 1.10
CA ALA A 103 -5.22 -15.88 0.50
C ALA A 103 -6.40 -15.95 -0.48
N ALA A 104 -7.54 -15.35 -0.12
CA ALA A 104 -8.73 -15.32 -0.95
C ALA A 104 -8.52 -14.64 -2.32
N ILE A 105 -7.53 -13.74 -2.46
CA ILE A 105 -7.19 -13.07 -3.72
C ILE A 105 -6.79 -14.09 -4.80
N TRP A 106 -6.07 -15.16 -4.44
CA TRP A 106 -5.68 -16.20 -5.40
C TRP A 106 -6.85 -17.10 -5.83
N ASP A 107 -7.95 -17.10 -5.06
CA ASP A 107 -9.17 -17.84 -5.36
C ASP A 107 -10.23 -17.03 -6.11
N GLY A 108 -9.91 -15.80 -6.55
CA GLY A 108 -10.88 -14.96 -7.27
C GLY A 108 -11.68 -14.02 -6.40
N ASN A 109 -11.34 -13.89 -5.12
CA ASN A 109 -12.04 -13.03 -4.19
C ASN A 109 -11.12 -11.92 -3.66
N VAL A 110 -11.32 -10.69 -4.14
CA VAL A 110 -10.56 -9.53 -3.71
C VAL A 110 -11.43 -8.76 -2.72
N PHE A 111 -11.16 -8.93 -1.41
CA PHE A 111 -11.89 -8.26 -0.33
C PHE A 111 -13.42 -8.39 -0.41
N GLY A 112 -13.92 -9.60 -0.71
CA GLY A 112 -15.34 -9.89 -0.86
C GLY A 112 -15.90 -9.68 -2.27
N VAL A 113 -15.09 -9.17 -3.21
CA VAL A 113 -15.50 -8.89 -4.59
C VAL A 113 -14.93 -9.94 -5.55
N PRO A 114 -15.78 -10.67 -6.30
CA PRO A 114 -15.31 -11.57 -7.35
C PRO A 114 -14.51 -10.84 -8.43
N SER A 115 -13.29 -11.31 -8.71
CA SER A 115 -12.40 -10.76 -9.72
C SER A 115 -11.84 -11.85 -10.64
N PRO A 116 -11.87 -11.67 -11.98
CA PRO A 116 -11.20 -12.57 -12.90
C PRO A 116 -9.68 -12.37 -12.93
N ILE A 117 -9.17 -11.35 -12.23
CA ILE A 117 -7.75 -11.00 -12.18
C ILE A 117 -7.28 -11.16 -10.75
N VAL A 118 -6.46 -12.18 -10.56
CA VAL A 118 -6.11 -12.79 -9.29
C VAL A 118 -4.61 -12.90 -9.13
N GLY A 119 -4.20 -12.99 -7.88
CA GLY A 119 -2.85 -13.37 -7.50
C GLY A 119 -1.89 -12.21 -7.25
N ASP A 120 -0.62 -12.46 -7.56
CA ASP A 120 0.54 -11.73 -7.06
C ASP A 120 0.44 -10.21 -7.22
N PHE A 121 0.08 -9.73 -8.42
CA PHE A 121 0.02 -8.30 -8.70
C PHE A 121 -1.07 -7.59 -7.88
N THR A 122 -2.24 -8.21 -7.74
CA THR A 122 -3.35 -7.67 -6.96
C THR A 122 -2.98 -7.54 -5.50
N ALA A 123 -2.43 -8.61 -4.91
CA ALA A 123 -1.91 -8.57 -3.54
C ALA A 123 -0.78 -7.53 -3.40
N ALA A 124 0.12 -7.46 -4.39
CA ALA A 124 1.25 -6.54 -4.37
C ALA A 124 0.84 -5.07 -4.28
N ILE A 125 -0.10 -4.65 -5.13
CA ILE A 125 -0.47 -3.24 -5.18
C ILE A 125 -1.25 -2.79 -3.94
N VAL A 126 -2.00 -3.70 -3.29
CA VAL A 126 -2.71 -3.41 -2.04
C VAL A 126 -1.72 -3.16 -0.90
N VAL A 127 -0.76 -4.06 -0.71
CA VAL A 127 0.28 -3.86 0.33
C VAL A 127 1.12 -2.61 0.02
N ALA A 128 1.45 -2.37 -1.26
CA ALA A 128 2.18 -1.17 -1.65
C ALA A 128 1.36 0.12 -1.46
N HIS A 129 0.03 0.05 -1.51
CA HIS A 129 -0.86 1.17 -1.17
C HIS A 129 -0.75 1.48 0.32
N GLU A 130 -0.90 0.50 1.20
CA GLU A 130 -0.74 0.71 2.65
C GLU A 130 0.67 1.21 3.00
N TYR A 131 1.69 0.71 2.29
CA TYR A 131 3.04 1.25 2.42
C TYR A 131 3.16 2.70 1.95
N GLY A 132 2.37 3.11 0.95
CA GLY A 132 2.27 4.50 0.50
C GLY A 132 1.79 5.44 1.61
N HIS A 133 0.84 5.00 2.45
CA HIS A 133 0.43 5.74 3.65
C HIS A 133 1.58 5.87 4.64
N ASN A 134 2.32 4.79 4.89
CA ASN A 134 3.51 4.82 5.73
C ASN A 134 4.59 5.77 5.19
N VAL A 135 4.82 5.82 3.88
CA VAL A 135 5.79 6.76 3.28
C VAL A 135 5.40 8.21 3.59
N VAL A 136 4.12 8.56 3.47
CA VAL A 136 3.61 9.90 3.80
C VAL A 136 3.78 10.19 5.30
N PHE A 137 3.46 9.21 6.16
CA PHE A 137 3.65 9.31 7.61
C PHE A 137 5.11 9.60 7.97
N ARG A 138 6.05 8.81 7.44
CA ARG A 138 7.50 8.98 7.67
C ARG A 138 8.04 10.30 7.13
N MET A 139 7.54 10.76 5.98
CA MET A 139 7.86 12.10 5.48
C MET A 139 7.36 13.20 6.41
N ALA A 140 6.17 13.04 7.00
CA ALA A 140 5.67 14.02 7.96
C ALA A 140 6.53 14.07 9.22
N GLU A 141 6.93 12.91 9.75
CA GLU A 141 7.83 12.82 10.91
C GLU A 141 9.19 13.48 10.63
N ALA A 142 9.83 13.11 9.52
CA ALA A 142 11.16 13.60 9.14
C ALA A 142 11.22 15.13 9.01
N PHE A 143 10.11 15.76 8.62
CA PHE A 143 10.01 17.20 8.42
C PHE A 143 9.20 17.93 9.51
N GLY A 144 8.76 17.25 10.55
CA GLY A 144 7.92 17.81 11.62
C GLY A 144 6.62 18.43 11.10
N ILE A 145 6.02 17.83 10.08
CA ILE A 145 4.78 18.32 9.45
C ILE A 145 3.60 17.94 10.35
N PRO A 146 2.82 18.92 10.84
CA PRO A 146 1.66 18.63 11.69
C PRO A 146 0.54 17.99 10.89
N GLU A 147 -0.29 17.17 11.56
CA GLU A 147 -1.42 16.42 10.98
C GLU A 147 -2.33 17.27 10.07
N ARG A 148 -2.65 18.49 10.48
CA ARG A 148 -3.46 19.46 9.70
C ARG A 148 -2.91 19.81 8.32
N ARG A 149 -1.65 19.47 8.05
CA ARG A 149 -0.96 19.68 6.77
C ARG A 149 -0.73 18.40 5.99
N LEU A 150 -1.10 17.23 6.53
CA LEU A 150 -1.09 15.98 5.78
C LEU A 150 -2.10 16.04 4.62
N PRO A 151 -1.96 15.20 3.59
CA PRO A 151 -2.98 15.07 2.54
C PRO A 151 -4.35 14.78 3.15
N GLN A 152 -5.36 15.57 2.79
CA GLN A 152 -6.71 15.47 3.37
C GLN A 152 -7.73 14.88 2.38
N GLY A 153 -8.75 14.21 2.92
CA GLY A 153 -9.80 13.55 2.13
C GLY A 153 -9.20 12.60 1.10
N LYS A 154 -9.75 12.57 -0.12
CA LYS A 154 -9.24 11.69 -1.20
C LYS A 154 -7.76 11.79 -1.50
N ASN A 155 -7.09 12.89 -1.17
CA ASN A 155 -5.67 13.03 -1.48
C ASN A 155 -4.79 12.11 -0.63
N SER A 156 -5.20 11.68 0.57
CA SER A 156 -4.48 10.67 1.36
C SER A 156 -4.42 9.33 0.62
N GLU A 157 -5.52 8.96 -0.02
CA GLU A 157 -5.65 7.68 -0.74
C GLU A 157 -5.00 7.75 -2.12
N LEU A 158 -5.16 8.88 -2.82
CA LEU A 158 -4.59 9.07 -4.15
C LEU A 158 -3.06 9.20 -4.13
N ILE A 159 -2.48 9.74 -3.06
CA ILE A 159 -1.02 9.75 -2.94
C ILE A 159 -0.47 8.35 -2.68
N ALA A 160 -1.14 7.56 -1.84
CA ALA A 160 -0.79 6.17 -1.57
C ALA A 160 -0.84 5.33 -2.87
N ASP A 161 -1.89 5.46 -3.68
CA ASP A 161 -1.97 4.85 -5.02
C ASP A 161 -0.81 5.23 -5.94
N CYS A 162 -0.48 6.52 -5.97
CA CYS A 162 0.59 7.02 -6.82
C CYS A 162 1.96 6.47 -6.37
N LEU A 163 2.22 6.43 -5.06
CA LEU A 163 3.46 5.87 -4.52
C LEU A 163 3.52 4.34 -4.73
N ALA A 164 2.42 3.62 -4.54
CA ALA A 164 2.32 2.18 -4.78
C ALA A 164 2.69 1.81 -6.23
N SER A 165 2.11 2.51 -7.20
CA SER A 165 2.41 2.30 -8.62
C SER A 165 3.80 2.80 -9.02
N ASN A 166 4.36 3.78 -8.32
CA ASN A 166 5.76 4.18 -8.48
C ASN A 166 6.73 3.10 -8.04
N TRP A 167 6.47 2.49 -6.87
CA TRP A 167 7.21 1.32 -6.42
C TRP A 167 7.04 0.18 -7.42
N ALA A 168 5.82 -0.13 -7.87
CA ALA A 168 5.58 -1.18 -8.85
C ALA A 168 6.39 -0.92 -10.13
N ALA A 169 6.45 0.32 -10.61
CA ALA A 169 7.26 0.66 -11.77
C ALA A 169 8.76 0.34 -11.56
N THR A 170 9.26 0.56 -10.34
CA THR A 170 10.65 0.27 -9.94
C THR A 170 10.90 -1.22 -9.76
N ALA A 171 10.09 -1.91 -8.94
CA ALA A 171 10.22 -3.32 -8.64
C ALA A 171 10.09 -4.18 -9.91
N TYR A 172 9.14 -3.85 -10.79
CA TYR A 172 8.97 -4.58 -12.04
C TYR A 172 9.93 -4.14 -13.14
N GLN A 173 10.59 -2.97 -13.06
CA GLN A 173 11.74 -2.70 -13.92
C GLN A 173 12.94 -3.61 -13.60
N ARG A 174 13.12 -3.99 -12.34
CA ARG A 174 14.15 -4.98 -11.94
C ARG A 174 13.87 -6.37 -12.55
N ASP A 175 12.61 -6.68 -12.81
CA ASP A 175 12.13 -7.94 -13.42
C ASP A 175 11.62 -7.81 -14.89
N ALA A 176 11.81 -6.65 -15.53
CA ALA A 176 11.24 -6.20 -16.81
C ALA A 176 9.68 -6.14 -16.86
N LEU A 177 9.12 -4.93 -16.80
CA LEU A 177 7.68 -4.68 -16.97
C LEU A 177 7.19 -5.14 -18.36
N GLY A 178 6.26 -6.09 -18.38
CA GLY A 178 5.48 -6.43 -19.56
C GLY A 178 4.24 -5.55 -19.72
N ALA A 179 3.66 -5.54 -20.92
CA ALA A 179 2.40 -4.84 -21.20
C ALA A 179 1.20 -5.46 -20.46
N LYS A 180 1.34 -6.69 -19.96
CA LYS A 180 0.29 -7.44 -19.26
C LYS A 180 0.07 -6.91 -17.84
N GLU A 181 1.13 -6.51 -17.16
CA GLU A 181 1.10 -6.03 -15.77
C GLU A 181 0.54 -4.59 -15.70
N ILE A 182 0.86 -3.76 -16.69
CA ILE A 182 0.23 -2.43 -16.86
C ILE A 182 -1.29 -2.57 -17.09
N LEU A 183 -1.71 -3.60 -17.84
CA LEU A 183 -3.13 -3.89 -18.07
C LEU A 183 -3.83 -4.35 -16.78
N GLN A 184 -3.14 -5.06 -15.88
CA GLN A 184 -3.68 -5.50 -14.59
C GLN A 184 -3.95 -4.31 -13.64
N VAL A 185 -3.10 -3.27 -13.64
CA VAL A 185 -3.37 -2.02 -12.91
C VAL A 185 -4.71 -1.41 -13.35
N ALA A 186 -4.94 -1.31 -14.66
CA ALA A 186 -6.16 -0.71 -15.21
C ALA A 186 -7.44 -1.49 -14.84
N THR A 187 -7.30 -2.78 -14.56
CA THR A 187 -8.44 -3.65 -14.20
C THR A 187 -8.75 -3.71 -12.71
N LEU A 188 -7.82 -3.27 -11.85
CA LEU A 188 -8.05 -3.19 -10.40
C LEU A 188 -8.86 -1.95 -9.99
N LEU A 189 -8.84 -0.93 -10.83
CA LEU A 189 -9.50 0.37 -10.63
C LEU A 189 -10.99 0.30 -10.22
N PRO A 190 -11.82 -0.60 -10.78
CA PRO A 190 -13.22 -0.72 -10.39
C PRO A 190 -13.44 -1.42 -9.04
N ILE A 191 -12.46 -2.17 -8.52
CA ILE A 191 -12.53 -2.90 -7.24
C ILE A 191 -12.10 -1.99 -6.09
N ILE A 192 -11.04 -1.20 -6.31
CA ILE A 192 -10.46 -0.30 -5.31
C ILE A 192 -11.14 1.09 -5.30
N GLY A 193 -11.80 1.49 -6.39
CA GLY A 193 -12.50 2.77 -6.45
C GLY A 193 -13.90 2.69 -5.82
N ASP A 194 -14.33 3.77 -5.17
CA ASP A 194 -15.70 3.87 -4.67
C ASP A 194 -16.71 3.68 -5.83
N THR A 195 -17.46 2.57 -5.80
CA THR A 195 -18.51 2.29 -6.81
C THR A 195 -19.78 3.12 -6.59
N GLY A 196 -19.85 3.87 -5.49
CA GLY A 196 -21.08 4.53 -5.02
C GLY A 196 -20.90 5.91 -4.36
N GLY A 197 -19.79 6.62 -4.58
CA GLY A 197 -19.63 8.01 -4.11
C GLY A 197 -19.43 8.15 -2.60
N ALA A 198 -18.79 7.18 -1.94
CA ALA A 198 -18.29 7.38 -0.59
C ALA A 198 -17.23 8.51 -0.61
N MET A 199 -17.36 9.45 0.32
CA MET A 199 -16.46 10.60 0.41
C MET A 199 -15.24 10.19 1.23
N GLY A 200 -14.20 9.66 0.58
CA GLY A 200 -12.95 9.31 1.27
C GLY A 200 -11.87 8.77 0.34
N HIS A 201 -12.16 7.73 -0.45
CA HIS A 201 -11.15 7.00 -1.23
C HIS A 201 -10.88 7.57 -2.64
N GLY A 202 -11.76 8.46 -3.10
CA GLY A 202 -11.71 9.01 -4.46
C GLY A 202 -12.39 8.08 -5.47
N SER A 203 -12.85 8.66 -6.57
CA SER A 203 -13.51 7.88 -7.62
C SER A 203 -12.53 6.93 -8.31
N ALA A 204 -13.05 5.85 -8.91
CA ALA A 204 -12.25 4.93 -9.73
C ALA A 204 -11.41 5.66 -10.80
N THR A 205 -11.92 6.77 -11.37
CA THR A 205 -11.17 7.57 -12.36
C THR A 205 -10.02 8.35 -11.73
N GLU A 206 -10.18 8.83 -10.50
CA GLU A 206 -9.12 9.55 -9.78
C GLU A 206 -8.02 8.60 -9.34
N ARG A 207 -8.38 7.44 -8.78
CA ARG A 207 -7.43 6.37 -8.43
C ARG A 207 -6.67 5.87 -9.66
N ALA A 208 -7.36 5.70 -10.79
CA ALA A 208 -6.74 5.37 -12.09
C ALA A 208 -5.66 6.35 -12.48
N ARG A 209 -5.96 7.64 -12.32
CA ARG A 209 -5.02 8.71 -12.65
C ARG A 209 -3.83 8.70 -11.71
N ALA A 210 -4.03 8.48 -10.41
CA ALA A 210 -2.95 8.37 -9.44
C ALA A 210 -1.99 7.23 -9.78
N LEU A 211 -2.53 6.03 -9.99
CA LEU A 211 -1.76 4.85 -10.40
C LEU A 211 -1.00 5.07 -11.71
N THR A 212 -1.62 5.77 -12.65
CA THR A 212 -1.01 6.10 -13.94
C THR A 212 0.18 7.06 -13.78
N ILE A 213 0.06 8.07 -12.89
CA ILE A 213 1.13 9.03 -12.62
C ILE A 213 2.33 8.32 -11.97
N GLY A 214 2.10 7.46 -10.98
CA GLY A 214 3.19 6.73 -10.34
C GLY A 214 3.92 5.81 -11.31
N LEU A 215 3.17 5.17 -12.22
CA LEU A 215 3.72 4.27 -13.22
C LEU A 215 4.49 5.00 -14.33
N THR A 216 3.93 6.07 -14.88
CA THR A 216 4.38 6.67 -16.17
C THR A 216 4.69 8.17 -16.12
N GLY A 217 4.69 8.75 -14.91
CA GLY A 217 4.79 10.19 -14.73
C GLY A 217 3.58 10.94 -15.28
N PRO A 218 3.54 12.27 -15.09
CA PRO A 218 2.37 13.07 -15.48
C PRO A 218 2.18 13.22 -17.00
N GLN A 219 3.22 12.93 -17.80
CA GLN A 219 3.24 13.11 -19.25
C GLN A 219 3.44 11.81 -20.05
N PHE A 220 3.42 10.64 -19.40
CA PHE A 220 3.59 9.34 -20.06
C PHE A 220 4.91 9.15 -20.83
N ASN A 221 5.95 9.93 -20.51
CA ASN A 221 7.22 9.97 -21.26
C ASN A 221 8.43 9.46 -20.47
N ARG A 222 8.24 9.10 -19.20
CA ARG A 222 9.25 8.50 -18.33
C ARG A 222 8.56 7.66 -17.26
N GLN A 223 9.32 6.91 -16.48
CA GLN A 223 8.78 6.36 -15.24
C GLN A 223 8.31 7.50 -14.33
N GLY A 224 7.23 7.30 -13.58
CA GLY A 224 6.87 8.22 -12.50
C GLY A 224 7.99 8.33 -11.47
N GLN A 225 7.98 9.40 -10.71
CA GLN A 225 8.91 9.64 -9.60
C GLN A 225 8.09 10.00 -8.36
N PRO A 226 8.59 9.74 -7.14
CA PRO A 226 7.87 10.11 -5.91
C PRO A 226 7.44 11.58 -5.88
N VAL A 227 8.30 12.48 -6.39
CA VAL A 227 8.01 13.92 -6.50
C VAL A 227 6.77 14.23 -7.36
N ASP A 228 6.45 13.42 -8.37
CA ASP A 228 5.24 13.62 -9.18
C ASP A 228 3.97 13.38 -8.34
N CYS A 229 4.03 12.39 -7.45
CA CYS A 229 2.95 12.07 -6.52
C CYS A 229 2.77 13.19 -5.50
N LEU A 230 3.87 13.66 -4.89
CA LEU A 230 3.87 14.78 -3.94
C LEU A 230 3.30 16.05 -4.58
N GLN A 231 3.80 16.45 -5.76
CA GLN A 231 3.33 17.67 -6.43
C GLN A 231 1.85 17.63 -6.76
N ARG A 232 1.30 16.44 -7.02
CA ARG A 232 -0.09 16.28 -7.44
C ARG A 232 -1.06 16.18 -6.27
N TYR A 233 -0.69 15.43 -5.23
CA TYR A 233 -1.59 15.01 -4.16
C TYR A 233 -1.22 15.58 -2.79
N TRP A 234 -0.02 16.16 -2.66
CA TRP A 234 0.42 16.87 -1.45
C TRP A 234 1.30 18.09 -1.77
N PRO A 235 0.82 19.06 -2.57
CA PRO A 235 1.62 20.21 -2.98
C PRO A 235 2.11 21.05 -1.79
N GLU A 236 1.35 21.08 -0.69
CA GLU A 236 1.69 21.79 0.55
C GLU A 236 2.96 21.26 1.22
N PHE A 237 3.42 20.05 0.86
CA PHE A 237 4.71 19.51 1.29
C PHE A 237 5.87 20.43 0.91
N PHE A 238 5.82 21.06 -0.26
CA PHE A 238 6.89 21.95 -0.74
C PHE A 238 6.81 23.37 -0.18
N GLU A 239 5.77 23.69 0.59
CA GLU A 239 5.64 24.95 1.31
C GLU A 239 6.31 24.88 2.70
N VAL A 240 6.92 23.74 3.05
CA VAL A 240 7.76 23.55 4.23
C VAL A 240 9.19 23.97 3.86
N GLY A 241 9.45 25.27 3.78
CA GLY A 241 10.76 25.86 3.44
C GLY A 241 10.99 27.20 4.10
#